data_AF-A0A8T2X3K7-F1
#
_entry.id   AF-A0A8T2X3K7-F1
#
_cell.length_a   1.000
_cell.length_b   1.000
_cell.length_c   1.000
_cell.angle_alpha   90.00
_cell.angle_beta   90.00
_cell.angle_gamma   90.00
#
_symmetry.space_group_name_H-M   'P 1'
#
loop_
_entity.id
_entity.type
_entity.pdbx_description
1 polymer ?
#
loop_
_entity_poly.entity_id
_entity_poly.type
_entity_poly.pdbx_seq_one_letter_code
_entity_poly.pdbx_strand_id
1 'polypeptide(L)'
;METFTKAIDAKGKVWTFKCSIRKKGHPKPVISKGWLAFVGSKKLKAGYKIRFYKENNKVSTATHVFRVQAEKEIKIFGAVLGYAPI
;
A
#
# COMPACT_ATOMS: atom_id res chain seq x y z
N MET A 1 0.12 -3.18 -19.75
CA MET A 1 0.40 -4.36 -18.92
C MET A 1 -0.37 -4.21 -17.61
N GLU A 2 -1.07 -5.25 -17.16
CA GLU A 2 -1.69 -5.28 -15.83
C GLU A 2 -0.95 -6.33 -15.00
N THR A 3 -0.59 -6.01 -13.76
CA THR A 3 0.14 -6.92 -12.89
C THR A 3 -0.57 -7.04 -11.55
N PHE A 4 -0.63 -8.27 -11.03
CA PHE A 4 -1.04 -8.52 -9.67
C PHE A 4 0.19 -8.54 -8.78
N THR A 5 0.16 -7.73 -7.72
CA THR A 5 1.27 -7.61 -6.78
C THR A 5 0.79 -7.98 -5.39
N LYS A 6 1.55 -8.85 -4.72
CA LYS A 6 1.28 -9.28 -3.35
C LYS A 6 2.13 -8.46 -2.39
N ALA A 7 1.49 -7.92 -1.36
CA ALA A 7 2.15 -7.22 -0.27
C ALA A 7 1.72 -7.75 1.09
N ILE A 8 2.66 -8.00 1.98
CA ILE A 8 2.39 -8.43 3.36
C ILE A 8 2.29 -7.23 4.29
N ASP A 9 1.32 -7.23 5.21
CA ASP A 9 1.24 -6.19 6.23
C ASP A 9 1.97 -6.58 7.52
N ALA A 10 2.07 -5.64 8.47
CA ALA A 10 2.73 -5.87 9.75
C ALA A 10 2.12 -6.99 10.61
N LYS A 11 0.89 -7.45 10.28
CA LYS A 11 0.22 -8.57 10.96
C LYS A 11 0.38 -9.89 10.19
N GLY A 12 1.23 -9.91 9.16
CA GLY A 12 1.45 -11.09 8.32
C GLY A 12 0.36 -11.34 7.27
N LYS A 13 -0.66 -10.47 7.17
CA LYS A 13 -1.74 -10.66 6.18
C LYS A 13 -1.26 -10.27 4.79
N VAL A 14 -1.42 -11.18 3.84
CA VAL A 14 -1.08 -10.93 2.43
C VAL A 14 -2.25 -10.27 1.71
N TRP A 15 -1.98 -9.13 1.09
CA TRP A 15 -2.89 -8.35 0.26
C TRP A 15 -2.50 -8.50 -1.19
N THR A 16 -3.46 -8.80 -2.06
CA THR A 16 -3.25 -8.86 -3.51
C THR A 16 -3.84 -7.63 -4.16
N PHE A 17 -3.00 -6.83 -4.83
CA PHE A 17 -3.38 -5.60 -5.50
C PHE A 17 -3.26 -5.76 -7.01
N LYS A 18 -4.25 -5.25 -7.76
CA LYS A 18 -4.13 -5.09 -9.22
C LYS A 18 -3.56 -3.72 -9.54
N CYS A 19 -2.35 -3.71 -10.07
CA CYS A 19 -1.64 -2.53 -10.53
C CYS A 19 -1.72 -2.43 -12.06
N SER A 20 -2.05 -1.25 -12.58
CA SER A 20 -2.07 -0.99 -14.01
C SER A 20 -1.70 0.45 -14.33
N ILE A 21 -1.34 0.70 -15.58
CA ILE A 21 -1.20 2.06 -16.12
C ILE A 21 -2.44 2.31 -16.98
N ARG A 22 -3.12 3.44 -16.77
CA ARG A 22 -4.27 3.84 -17.60
C ARG A 22 -3.85 3.94 -19.07
N LYS A 23 -4.64 3.35 -19.97
CA LYS A 23 -4.32 3.28 -21.41
C LYS A 23 -4.83 4.46 -22.23
N LYS A 24 -5.89 5.14 -21.77
CA LYS A 24 -6.50 6.29 -22.45
C LYS A 24 -6.36 7.55 -21.60
N GLY A 25 -6.13 8.69 -22.26
CA GLY A 25 -5.82 9.95 -21.59
C GLY A 25 -4.41 9.96 -21.02
N HIS A 26 -4.23 10.54 -19.82
CA HIS A 26 -2.94 10.61 -19.15
C HIS A 26 -2.52 9.24 -18.56
N PRO A 27 -1.39 8.63 -18.99
CA PRO A 27 -0.89 7.36 -18.45
C PRO A 27 -0.48 7.51 -16.98
N LYS A 28 -1.42 7.21 -16.08
CA LYS A 28 -1.21 7.26 -14.63
C LYS A 28 -1.23 5.86 -14.05
N PRO A 29 -0.29 5.50 -13.16
CA PRO A 29 -0.36 4.25 -12.41
C PRO A 29 -1.59 4.26 -11.48
N VAL A 30 -2.23 3.10 -11.35
CA VAL A 30 -3.44 2.90 -10.54
C VAL A 30 -3.33 1.60 -9.78
N ILE A 31 -3.72 1.63 -8.51
CA ILE A 31 -4.07 0.45 -7.72
C ILE A 31 -5.59 0.32 -7.76
N SER A 32 -6.09 -0.79 -8.30
CA SER A 32 -7.52 -1.01 -8.55
C SER A 32 -8.08 -2.09 -7.63
N LYS A 33 -8.13 -3.34 -8.10
CA LYS A 33 -8.62 -4.49 -7.32
C LYS A 33 -7.77 -4.69 -6.05
N GLY A 34 -8.43 -5.00 -4.94
CA GLY A 34 -7.80 -5.19 -3.62
C GLY A 34 -7.64 -3.92 -2.79
N TRP A 35 -7.68 -2.74 -3.42
CA TRP A 35 -7.51 -1.46 -2.73
C TRP A 35 -8.61 -1.17 -1.70
N LEU A 36 -9.87 -1.22 -2.11
CA LEU A 36 -11.00 -0.91 -1.24
C LEU A 36 -11.09 -1.87 -0.04
N ALA A 37 -10.79 -3.15 -0.25
CA ALA A 37 -10.77 -4.15 0.82
C ALA A 37 -9.67 -3.86 1.85
N PHE A 38 -8.48 -3.44 1.39
CA PHE A 38 -7.39 -3.00 2.26
C PHE A 38 -7.77 -1.76 3.07
N VAL A 39 -8.28 -0.71 2.41
CA VAL A 39 -8.73 0.54 3.03
C VAL A 39 -9.78 0.27 4.10
N GLY A 40 -10.81 -0.51 3.79
CA GLY A 40 -11.88 -0.85 4.73
C GLY A 40 -11.37 -1.66 5.93
N SER A 41 -10.56 -2.69 5.68
CA SER A 41 -10.01 -3.54 6.75
C SER A 41 -9.10 -2.79 7.71
N LYS A 42 -8.39 -1.76 7.23
CA LYS A 42 -7.49 -0.93 8.03
C LYS A 42 -8.17 0.35 8.54
N LYS A 43 -9.46 0.56 8.23
CA LYS A 43 -10.25 1.75 8.59
C LYS A 43 -9.55 3.06 8.19
N LEU A 44 -8.91 3.07 7.02
CA LEU A 44 -8.12 4.22 6.56
C LEU A 44 -9.03 5.38 6.18
N LYS A 45 -8.57 6.60 6.43
CA LYS A 45 -9.24 7.84 6.09
C LYS A 45 -8.33 8.69 5.20
N ALA A 46 -8.92 9.68 4.52
CA ALA A 46 -8.13 10.69 3.82
C ALA A 46 -7.11 11.34 4.77
N GLY A 47 -5.91 11.63 4.25
CA GLY A 47 -4.77 12.13 5.05
C GLY A 47 -3.89 11.04 5.67
N TYR A 48 -4.29 9.78 5.60
CA TYR A 48 -3.43 8.67 6.02
C TYR A 48 -2.40 8.36 4.94
N LYS A 49 -1.19 8.03 5.36
CA LYS A 49 -0.09 7.68 4.47
C LYS A 49 0.00 6.18 4.31
N ILE A 50 0.24 5.71 3.09
CA ILE A 50 0.42 4.28 2.80
C ILE A 50 1.77 4.11 2.12
N ARG A 51 2.58 3.19 2.62
CA ARG A 51 3.91 2.90 2.10
C ARG A 51 3.99 1.46 1.64
N PHE A 52 4.58 1.28 0.46
CA PHE A 52 4.99 0.00 -0.07
C PHE A 52 6.50 -0.07 -0.06
N TYR A 53 7.06 -1.02 0.67
CA TYR A 53 8.49 -1.28 0.70
C TYR A 53 8.75 -2.52 -0.15
N LYS A 54 9.64 -2.42 -1.12
CA LYS A 54 10.11 -3.59 -1.86
C LYS A 54 11.03 -4.38 -0.93
N GLU A 55 10.72 -5.65 -0.71
CA GLU A 55 11.64 -6.51 0.02
C GLU A 55 12.75 -6.97 -0.92
N ASN A 56 14.00 -6.76 -0.50
CA ASN A 56 15.16 -7.29 -1.20
C ASN A 56 15.40 -8.75 -0.75
N ASN A 57 14.43 -9.63 -0.99
CA ASN A 57 14.61 -11.04 -0.65
C ASN A 57 15.61 -11.66 -1.64
N LYS A 58 16.84 -11.94 -1.15
CA LYS A 58 17.85 -12.75 -1.84
C LYS A 58 17.44 -14.22 -2.00
N VAL A 59 16.33 -14.63 -1.39
CA VAL A 59 15.82 -16.00 -1.40
C VAL A 59 14.51 -16.04 -2.20
N SER A 60 14.58 -16.75 -3.32
CA SER A 60 13.60 -16.84 -4.43
C SER A 60 12.23 -17.44 -4.09
N THR A 61 11.94 -17.79 -2.83
CA THR A 61 10.74 -18.57 -2.47
C THR A 61 9.62 -17.75 -1.82
N ALA A 62 9.82 -16.44 -1.59
CA ALA A 62 8.79 -15.59 -1.00
C ALA A 62 7.66 -15.30 -2.01
N THR A 63 6.43 -15.72 -1.68
CA THR A 63 5.21 -15.49 -2.47
C THR A 63 4.79 -14.00 -2.52
N HIS A 64 5.47 -13.11 -1.79
CA HIS A 64 5.21 -11.68 -1.73
C HIS A 64 6.51 -10.89 -1.95
N VAL A 65 6.40 -9.76 -2.66
CA VAL A 65 7.56 -8.94 -3.06
C VAL A 65 7.60 -7.61 -2.30
N PHE A 66 6.50 -7.26 -1.65
CA PHE A 66 6.36 -5.98 -0.95
C PHE A 66 5.87 -6.17 0.49
N ARG A 67 6.27 -5.25 1.36
CA ARG A 67 5.59 -4.96 2.61
C ARG A 67 4.70 -3.73 2.44
N VAL A 68 3.49 -3.76 2.97
CA VAL A 68 2.56 -2.62 2.98
C VAL A 68 2.32 -2.15 4.42
N GLN A 69 2.37 -0.83 4.62
CA GLN A 69 2.15 -0.21 5.91
C GLN A 69 1.26 1.02 5.75
N ALA A 70 0.26 1.12 6.61
CA ALA A 70 -0.53 2.34 6.75
C ALA A 70 -0.01 3.11 7.97
N GLU A 71 0.07 4.43 7.83
CA GLU A 71 0.55 5.34 8.86
C GLU A 71 -0.44 6.50 9.03
N LYS A 72 -0.76 6.82 10.27
CA LYS A 72 -1.56 7.98 10.64
C LYS A 72 -0.64 9.18 10.84
N GLU A 73 -1.01 10.31 10.26
CA GLU A 73 -0.34 11.57 10.48
C GLU A 73 -0.53 12.04 11.94
N ILE A 74 0.57 12.40 12.59
CA ILE A 74 0.58 13.00 13.92
C ILE A 74 0.63 14.51 13.74
N LYS A 75 -0.42 15.20 14.17
CA LYS A 75 -0.49 16.67 14.14
C LYS A 75 -0.49 17.24 15.53
N ILE A 76 0.30 18.28 15.74
CA ILE A 76 0.27 19.14 16.92
C ILE A 76 0.12 20.58 16.42
N PHE A 77 -0.91 21.28 16.91
CA PHE A 77 -1.27 22.64 16.47
C PHE A 77 -1.38 22.81 14.94
N GLY A 78 -1.94 21.80 14.25
CA GLY A 78 -2.10 21.81 12.80
C GLY A 78 -0.83 21.48 12.00
N ALA A 79 0.35 21.49 12.63
CA ALA A 79 1.62 21.10 12.02
C ALA A 79 1.83 19.58 12.09
N VAL A 80 2.37 19.01 11.02
CA VAL A 80 2.69 17.58 10.93
C VAL A 80 4.03 17.34 11.61
N LEU A 81 4.03 16.57 12.70
CA LEU A 81 5.25 16.21 13.42
C LEU A 81 5.80 14.84 13.02
N GLY A 82 4.96 13.97 12.44
CA GLY A 82 5.40 12.63 12.05
C GLY A 82 4.27 11.71 11.64
N TYR A 83 4.59 10.43 11.56
CA TYR A 83 3.69 9.38 11.10
C TYR A 83 3.80 8.18 12.04
N ALA A 84 2.67 7.69 12.56
CA ALA A 84 2.60 6.49 13.41
C ALA A 84 1.98 5.31 12.64
N PRO A 85 2.55 4.09 12.72
CA PRO A 85 1.94 2.88 12.15
C PRO A 85 0.52 2.60 12.69
N ILE A 86 -0.31 1.92 11.88
CA ILE A 86 -1.68 1.50 12.22
C ILE A 86 -1.84 -0.03 12.18
#